data_AF-A0A973A1Q3-F1
#
_entry.id   AF-A0A973A1Q3-F1
#
_cell.length_a   1.000
_cell.length_b   1.000
_cell.length_c   1.000
_cell.angle_alpha   90.00
_cell.angle_beta   90.00
_cell.angle_gamma   90.00
#
_symmetry.space_group_name_H-M   'P 1'
#
loop_
_entity.id
_entity.type
_entity.pdbx_description
1 polymer ?
#
loop_
_entity_poly.entity_id
_entity_poly.type
_entity_poly.pdbx_seq_one_letter_code
_entity_poly.pdbx_strand_id
1 'polypeptide(L)'
;LMDFTPSVLADGKLVYTRWEYVDRPACPIQSLWTINPDGTELAGLYGNRVISPGTFMDAQPIPGTGQVIATATNHNGSCRGGIVAIDPAKGANAPEAIRNLTPEIDIYAHRLGGGPWGNGMLDRQIGGTYEKPVAISATRFLVSKGGTIQLRDFEAHATAVLYPKDGMGFYSPMPLCKTKRPPVVTGNFMDHTTELPEDGSVSGAWATVYMQDVYNGLTPHVKRGEIKQIAVVQEIEKSTHSPQNNTLLDGHGMRNIAVFGFQFPLVSCGATYAPKKLWGLADVNKDGSAAFEVPSEVPIYFLALDAEGRALQRMRSFTHLMPGEVQGCVGCHADRNNATPHSTRTSMIRPVVQKLKAPDWGVKGFSYQEVVQGVFDRNCIACHNEREQPHHVDLTGDMTDFFNVSYDILCRTGTQAEKNWINHGSPSGPEYDETRGMSPYTEWIWTINGAGHNVLEIEPRRWGSPASLVAEIIRTGHPDPDGNPRVNVPDEDRRRVYLWLDLNVPYYGTSSSNHKARLGSRRMMPLALESTLKDVASRRCASCHEDGIPQKFYTRVEKPQHNSFLLAPLASKAGGTQRCGEPVFLSTEDPDYQRILKTFDPIHRLLRERPRADMTTYQDLCESPAI
;
A
#
# COMPACT_ATOMS: atom_id res chain seq x y z
N LEU A 1 -4.61 -7.10 -6.20
CA LEU A 1 -4.51 -8.37 -5.45
C LEU A 1 -4.79 -9.49 -6.43
N MET A 2 -4.05 -10.58 -6.37
CA MET A 2 -4.29 -11.74 -7.23
C MET A 2 -3.88 -13.02 -6.51
N ASP A 3 -4.78 -14.01 -6.50
CA ASP A 3 -4.53 -15.35 -5.99
C ASP A 3 -4.56 -16.35 -7.17
N PHE A 4 -3.57 -17.24 -7.27
CA PHE A 4 -3.41 -18.11 -8.44
C PHE A 4 -2.71 -19.44 -8.15
N THR A 5 -2.85 -20.38 -9.09
CA THR A 5 -2.25 -21.73 -9.08
C THR A 5 -2.59 -22.57 -7.83
N PRO A 6 -3.88 -22.75 -7.49
CA PRO A 6 -4.27 -23.52 -6.32
C PRO A 6 -4.01 -25.02 -6.49
N SER A 7 -3.72 -25.71 -5.39
CA SER A 7 -3.71 -27.17 -5.28
C SER A 7 -4.20 -27.64 -3.91
N VAL A 8 -4.58 -28.91 -3.80
CA VAL A 8 -5.03 -29.53 -2.54
C VAL A 8 -3.84 -30.20 -1.85
N LEU A 9 -3.58 -29.82 -0.61
CA LEU A 9 -2.57 -30.44 0.26
C LEU A 9 -3.06 -31.78 0.82
N ALA A 10 -2.13 -32.58 1.34
CA ALA A 10 -2.44 -33.89 1.93
C ALA A 10 -3.36 -33.81 3.16
N ASP A 11 -3.40 -32.66 3.83
CA ASP A 11 -4.25 -32.37 4.98
C ASP A 11 -5.61 -31.78 4.59
N GLY A 12 -5.91 -31.65 3.30
CA GLY A 12 -7.19 -31.15 2.78
C GLY A 12 -7.26 -29.65 2.54
N LYS A 13 -6.27 -28.87 3.00
CA LYS A 13 -6.23 -27.42 2.74
C LYS A 13 -5.88 -27.14 1.29
N LEU A 14 -6.29 -25.98 0.80
CA LEU A 14 -5.84 -25.45 -0.49
C LEU A 14 -4.53 -24.68 -0.27
N VAL A 15 -3.50 -24.93 -1.07
CA VAL A 15 -2.30 -24.10 -1.18
C VAL A 15 -2.36 -23.30 -2.48
N TYR A 16 -1.98 -22.02 -2.46
CA TYR A 16 -1.99 -21.14 -3.63
C TYR A 16 -0.96 -20.02 -3.48
N THR A 17 -0.70 -19.31 -4.58
CA THR A 17 0.14 -18.12 -4.59
C THR A 17 -0.70 -16.87 -4.43
N ARG A 18 -0.28 -15.95 -3.57
CA ARG A 18 -0.90 -14.64 -3.37
C ARG A 18 0.06 -13.51 -3.71
N TRP A 19 -0.49 -12.52 -4.42
CA TRP A 19 0.15 -11.25 -4.75
C TRP A 19 -0.60 -10.08 -4.08
N GLU A 20 -0.01 -9.50 -3.04
CA GLU A 20 -0.62 -8.45 -2.22
C GLU A 20 0.38 -7.36 -1.78
N TYR A 21 -0.14 -6.18 -1.44
CA TYR A 21 0.62 -4.92 -1.32
C TYR A 21 0.36 -4.13 -0.04
N VAL A 22 -0.15 -4.77 1.02
CA VAL A 22 -0.48 -4.03 2.25
C VAL A 22 0.79 -3.48 2.86
N ASP A 23 0.95 -2.16 2.73
CA ASP A 23 2.12 -1.40 3.15
C ASP A 23 3.43 -2.06 2.69
N ARG A 24 3.43 -2.56 1.44
CA ARG A 24 4.58 -3.19 0.79
C ARG A 24 4.66 -2.84 -0.70
N PRO A 25 5.87 -2.81 -1.27
CA PRO A 25 6.05 -2.54 -2.68
C PRO A 25 5.43 -3.63 -3.55
N ALA A 26 5.06 -3.27 -4.78
CA ALA A 26 4.39 -4.24 -5.65
C ALA A 26 5.26 -5.45 -6.00
N CYS A 27 6.58 -5.24 -6.04
CA CYS A 27 7.57 -6.25 -6.33
C CYS A 27 8.51 -6.43 -5.12
N PRO A 28 9.01 -7.65 -4.84
CA PRO A 28 8.92 -8.84 -5.69
C PRO A 28 7.98 -9.93 -5.17
N ILE A 29 7.24 -9.70 -4.08
CA ILE A 29 6.64 -10.77 -3.28
C ILE A 29 5.41 -11.38 -3.95
N GLN A 30 5.50 -12.68 -4.27
CA GLN A 30 4.38 -13.56 -4.59
C GLN A 30 4.56 -14.85 -3.79
N SER A 31 3.84 -14.94 -2.67
CA SER A 31 4.09 -15.90 -1.59
C SER A 31 3.05 -17.01 -1.55
N LEU A 32 3.35 -18.11 -0.87
CA LEU A 32 2.43 -19.24 -0.71
C LEU A 32 1.55 -19.07 0.52
N TRP A 33 0.26 -19.36 0.37
CA TRP A 33 -0.77 -19.29 1.39
C TRP A 33 -1.58 -20.58 1.41
N THR A 34 -2.23 -20.84 2.54
CA THR A 34 -3.20 -21.93 2.69
C THR A 34 -4.54 -21.43 3.20
N ILE A 35 -5.60 -22.14 2.84
CA ILE A 35 -6.98 -21.86 3.28
C ILE A 35 -7.78 -23.17 3.27
N ASN A 36 -8.82 -23.26 4.10
CA ASN A 36 -9.77 -24.36 3.99
C ASN A 36 -10.66 -24.19 2.74
N PRO A 37 -11.21 -25.27 2.17
CA PRO A 37 -12.13 -25.21 1.04
C PRO A 37 -13.37 -24.32 1.23
N ASP A 38 -13.78 -24.06 2.47
CA ASP A 38 -14.91 -23.18 2.83
C ASP A 38 -14.51 -21.71 3.04
N GLY A 39 -13.23 -21.35 2.82
CA GLY A 39 -12.71 -20.00 3.00
C GLY A 39 -12.19 -19.69 4.39
N THR A 40 -12.33 -20.59 5.37
CA THR A 40 -11.85 -20.37 6.74
C THR A 40 -10.35 -20.67 6.89
N GLU A 41 -9.78 -20.27 8.03
CA GLU A 41 -8.41 -20.55 8.44
C GLU A 41 -7.34 -20.10 7.42
N LEU A 42 -7.54 -18.92 6.83
CA LEU A 42 -6.53 -18.28 5.98
C LEU A 42 -5.21 -18.15 6.75
N ALA A 43 -4.13 -18.66 6.18
CA ALA A 43 -2.80 -18.61 6.76
C ALA A 43 -1.71 -18.47 5.69
N GLY A 44 -0.63 -17.74 6.00
CA GLY A 44 0.55 -17.71 5.14
C GLY A 44 1.40 -18.96 5.34
N LEU A 45 1.81 -19.60 4.25
CA LEU A 45 2.63 -20.82 4.25
C LEU A 45 4.13 -20.48 4.18
N TYR A 46 4.56 -19.80 3.13
CA TYR A 46 5.97 -19.49 2.91
C TYR A 46 6.19 -18.28 1.99
N GLY A 47 7.25 -17.51 2.23
CA GLY A 47 7.77 -16.54 1.26
C GLY A 47 7.23 -15.12 1.40
N ASN A 48 6.46 -14.81 2.46
CA ASN A 48 5.86 -13.49 2.62
C ASN A 48 6.90 -12.38 2.89
N ARG A 49 8.14 -12.72 3.26
CA ARG A 49 9.27 -11.79 3.43
C ARG A 49 10.55 -12.27 2.73
N VAL A 50 10.40 -13.09 1.69
CA VAL A 50 11.52 -13.57 0.89
C VAL A 50 11.68 -12.69 -0.33
N ILE A 51 12.85 -12.06 -0.47
CA ILE A 51 13.17 -11.19 -1.60
C ILE A 51 13.60 -12.01 -2.82
N SER A 52 14.37 -13.08 -2.60
CA SER A 52 14.96 -13.90 -3.64
C SER A 52 14.92 -15.38 -3.24
N PRO A 53 14.25 -16.26 -4.02
CA PRO A 53 13.39 -15.94 -5.17
C PRO A 53 12.13 -15.17 -4.75
N GLY A 54 11.69 -14.21 -5.55
CA GLY A 54 10.53 -13.36 -5.21
C GLY A 54 9.17 -14.01 -5.41
N THR A 55 9.08 -15.00 -6.30
CA THR A 55 7.82 -15.66 -6.68
C THR A 55 7.90 -17.16 -6.51
N PHE A 56 6.91 -17.72 -5.81
CA PHE A 56 6.63 -19.15 -5.74
C PHE A 56 5.26 -19.43 -6.34
N MET A 57 5.16 -20.37 -7.28
CA MET A 57 3.90 -20.74 -7.92
C MET A 57 3.82 -22.21 -8.28
N ASP A 58 2.63 -22.67 -8.68
CA ASP A 58 2.37 -24.08 -9.00
C ASP A 58 2.72 -25.03 -7.83
N ALA A 59 2.44 -24.61 -6.60
CA ALA A 59 2.74 -25.38 -5.42
C ALA A 59 1.90 -26.68 -5.38
N GLN A 60 2.54 -27.80 -5.09
CA GLN A 60 1.93 -29.13 -4.97
C GLN A 60 2.48 -29.85 -3.72
N PRO A 61 1.68 -30.70 -3.03
CA PRO A 61 2.18 -31.44 -1.89
C PRO A 61 3.25 -32.46 -2.32
N ILE A 62 4.31 -32.62 -1.51
CA ILE A 62 5.25 -33.73 -1.64
C ILE A 62 4.74 -34.91 -0.79
N PRO A 63 4.38 -36.06 -1.40
CA PRO A 63 3.73 -37.16 -0.69
C PRO A 63 4.51 -37.63 0.55
N GLY A 64 3.83 -37.66 1.70
CA GLY A 64 4.35 -38.23 2.96
C GLY A 64 5.33 -37.34 3.73
N THR A 65 5.54 -36.07 3.35
CA THR A 65 6.59 -35.22 3.95
C THR A 65 6.08 -33.95 4.66
N GLY A 66 4.86 -33.48 4.35
CA GLY A 66 4.37 -32.16 4.79
C GLY A 66 5.01 -30.97 4.04
N GLN A 67 5.93 -31.24 3.11
CA GLN A 67 6.58 -30.24 2.26
C GLN A 67 5.78 -29.99 0.98
N VAL A 68 6.12 -28.91 0.28
CA VAL A 68 5.56 -28.60 -1.06
C VAL A 68 6.68 -28.49 -2.09
N ILE A 69 6.38 -28.89 -3.33
CA ILE A 69 7.20 -28.60 -4.50
C ILE A 69 6.60 -27.40 -5.23
N ALA A 70 7.41 -26.48 -5.73
CA ALA A 70 6.94 -25.27 -6.41
C ALA A 70 7.91 -24.81 -7.50
N THR A 71 7.39 -24.02 -8.44
CA THR A 71 8.20 -23.24 -9.38
C THR A 71 8.65 -21.95 -8.69
N ALA A 72 9.96 -21.71 -8.64
CA ALA A 72 10.56 -20.45 -8.22
C ALA A 72 10.93 -19.62 -9.45
N THR A 73 10.35 -18.42 -9.59
CA THR A 73 10.51 -17.56 -10.79
C THR A 73 10.62 -16.07 -10.44
N ASN A 74 10.74 -15.24 -11.47
CA ASN A 74 10.71 -13.78 -11.38
C ASN A 74 9.28 -13.23 -11.33
N HIS A 75 9.12 -12.15 -10.57
CA HIS A 75 7.85 -11.44 -10.33
C HIS A 75 7.08 -10.95 -11.58
N ASN A 76 7.81 -10.48 -12.59
CA ASN A 76 7.25 -10.05 -13.88
C ASN A 76 7.96 -10.78 -15.04
N GLY A 77 8.40 -12.02 -14.78
CA GLY A 77 9.03 -12.89 -15.77
C GLY A 77 8.05 -13.87 -16.39
N SER A 78 8.58 -14.79 -17.19
CA SER A 78 7.82 -15.97 -17.58
C SER A 78 7.40 -16.77 -16.35
N CYS A 79 6.28 -17.49 -16.43
CA CYS A 79 5.86 -18.50 -15.44
C CYS A 79 6.75 -19.77 -15.51
N ARG A 80 8.06 -19.58 -15.62
CA ARG A 80 9.11 -20.60 -15.81
C ARG A 80 10.33 -20.20 -15.02
N GLY A 81 10.99 -21.16 -14.37
CA GLY A 81 12.15 -20.87 -13.53
C GLY A 81 12.82 -22.14 -13.03
N GLY A 82 13.26 -22.13 -11.77
CA GLY A 82 13.78 -23.31 -11.08
C GLY A 82 12.67 -24.04 -10.33
N ILE A 83 12.89 -25.31 -10.00
CA ILE A 83 11.99 -26.10 -9.17
C ILE A 83 12.59 -26.22 -7.77
N VAL A 84 11.78 -25.94 -6.76
CA VAL A 84 12.19 -26.00 -5.36
C VAL A 84 11.29 -26.93 -4.56
N ALA A 85 11.88 -27.61 -3.57
CA ALA A 85 11.13 -28.15 -2.44
C ALA A 85 11.16 -27.12 -1.30
N ILE A 86 10.04 -26.94 -0.62
CA ILE A 86 9.87 -26.00 0.48
C ILE A 86 9.39 -26.78 1.70
N ASP A 87 10.13 -26.67 2.80
CA ASP A 87 9.81 -27.25 4.10
C ASP A 87 9.34 -26.16 5.08
N PRO A 88 8.02 -25.97 5.26
CA PRO A 88 7.48 -24.93 6.14
C PRO A 88 7.91 -25.08 7.61
N ALA A 89 8.29 -26.29 8.05
CA ALA A 89 8.72 -26.55 9.43
C ALA A 89 10.05 -25.85 9.77
N LYS A 90 10.83 -25.45 8.76
CA LYS A 90 12.08 -24.69 8.94
C LYS A 90 11.86 -23.18 9.08
N GLY A 91 10.63 -22.70 8.88
CA GLY A 91 10.23 -21.31 9.08
C GLY A 91 9.61 -20.70 7.83
N ALA A 92 8.57 -19.88 8.02
CA ALA A 92 7.75 -19.32 6.93
C ALA A 92 8.49 -18.34 6.00
N ASN A 93 9.73 -17.96 6.32
CA ASN A 93 10.57 -17.08 5.49
C ASN A 93 12.06 -17.47 5.51
N ALA A 94 12.39 -18.63 6.10
CA ALA A 94 13.76 -19.06 6.32
C ALA A 94 14.36 -19.58 5.01
N PRO A 95 15.52 -19.07 4.54
CA PRO A 95 16.18 -19.58 3.35
C PRO A 95 16.42 -21.11 3.39
N GLU A 96 16.65 -21.66 4.58
CA GLU A 96 16.87 -23.09 4.85
C GLU A 96 15.65 -23.97 4.56
N ALA A 97 14.45 -23.37 4.47
CA ALA A 97 13.23 -24.03 4.04
C ALA A 97 13.30 -24.44 2.57
N ILE A 98 14.10 -23.75 1.74
CA ILE A 98 14.18 -23.98 0.29
C ILE A 98 15.30 -24.97 -0.03
N ARG A 99 15.00 -25.98 -0.83
CA ARG A 99 15.97 -26.81 -1.55
C ARG A 99 15.77 -26.66 -3.05
N ASN A 100 16.80 -26.22 -3.78
CA ASN A 100 16.78 -26.17 -5.24
C ASN A 100 16.93 -27.59 -5.84
N LEU A 101 15.91 -28.05 -6.57
CA LEU A 101 15.89 -29.37 -7.24
C LEU A 101 16.35 -29.32 -8.70
N THR A 102 16.58 -28.11 -9.20
CA THR A 102 17.16 -27.82 -10.53
C THR A 102 18.36 -26.90 -10.35
N PRO A 103 19.48 -27.39 -9.79
CA PRO A 103 20.66 -26.58 -9.47
C PRO A 103 21.31 -25.93 -10.70
N GLU A 104 20.96 -26.37 -11.92
CA GLU A 104 21.34 -25.69 -13.15
C GLU A 104 20.66 -24.32 -13.35
N ILE A 105 19.63 -23.99 -12.56
CA ILE A 105 18.97 -22.69 -12.52
C ILE A 105 19.37 -21.97 -11.22
N ASP A 106 19.97 -20.79 -11.34
CA ASP A 106 20.21 -19.93 -10.20
C ASP A 106 18.90 -19.25 -9.76
N ILE A 107 18.24 -19.85 -8.77
CA ILE A 107 17.01 -19.32 -8.17
C ILE A 107 17.24 -18.06 -7.34
N TYR A 108 18.50 -17.68 -7.07
CA TYR A 108 18.87 -16.48 -6.32
C TYR A 108 19.37 -15.33 -7.21
N ALA A 109 19.33 -15.51 -8.53
CA ALA A 109 19.69 -14.50 -9.50
C ALA A 109 18.71 -13.31 -9.55
N HIS A 110 17.66 -13.33 -8.74
CA HIS A 110 16.78 -12.20 -8.52
C HIS A 110 17.56 -10.98 -8.00
N ARG A 111 17.41 -9.84 -8.67
CA ARG A 111 18.02 -8.56 -8.26
C ARG A 111 16.94 -7.49 -8.21
N LEU A 112 16.74 -6.93 -7.01
CA LEU A 112 15.85 -5.80 -6.81
C LEU A 112 16.38 -4.58 -7.53
N GLY A 113 15.51 -3.91 -8.30
CA GLY A 113 15.69 -2.49 -8.54
C GLY A 113 15.11 -1.94 -9.85
N GLY A 114 15.66 -0.84 -10.38
CA GLY A 114 15.01 -0.02 -11.38
C GLY A 114 15.25 -0.59 -12.77
N GLY A 115 14.52 -1.65 -13.14
CA GLY A 115 14.53 -2.12 -14.52
C GLY A 115 14.12 -1.01 -15.50
N PRO A 116 14.44 -1.13 -16.80
CA PRO A 116 14.17 -0.11 -17.82
C PRO A 116 12.68 0.27 -17.99
N TRP A 117 11.76 -0.42 -17.28
CA TRP A 117 10.32 -0.19 -17.29
C TRP A 117 9.73 0.19 -15.92
N GLY A 118 10.55 0.52 -14.91
CA GLY A 118 10.06 0.94 -13.59
C GLY A 118 9.29 -0.16 -12.83
N ASN A 119 9.52 -1.43 -13.16
CA ASN A 119 8.81 -2.59 -12.62
C ASN A 119 9.44 -3.17 -11.35
N GLY A 120 10.38 -2.46 -10.71
CA GLY A 120 11.02 -2.88 -9.46
C GLY A 120 12.01 -4.04 -9.57
N MET A 121 12.32 -4.51 -10.79
CA MET A 121 13.29 -5.57 -11.07
C MET A 121 14.47 -5.07 -11.93
N LEU A 122 15.71 -5.07 -11.41
CA LEU A 122 16.92 -4.78 -12.22
C LEU A 122 17.21 -5.90 -13.21
N ASP A 123 16.92 -7.14 -12.81
CA ASP A 123 17.19 -8.31 -13.62
C ASP A 123 16.12 -9.40 -13.48
N ARG A 124 15.78 -10.01 -14.62
CA ARG A 124 14.90 -11.20 -14.73
C ARG A 124 15.77 -12.45 -14.97
N GLN A 125 16.87 -12.55 -14.24
CA GLN A 125 17.91 -13.55 -14.47
C GLN A 125 17.62 -14.93 -13.85
N ILE A 126 16.52 -15.12 -13.09
CA ILE A 126 15.96 -16.47 -12.92
C ILE A 126 15.43 -16.92 -14.30
N GLY A 127 16.35 -17.38 -15.13
CA GLY A 127 16.13 -17.87 -16.48
C GLY A 127 16.12 -19.38 -16.43
N GLY A 128 15.05 -19.99 -16.95
CA GLY A 128 14.88 -21.43 -16.95
C GLY A 128 13.65 -21.81 -17.76
N THR A 129 13.59 -23.06 -18.18
CA THR A 129 12.46 -23.59 -18.96
C THR A 129 11.58 -24.52 -18.16
N TYR A 130 11.82 -24.67 -16.85
CA TYR A 130 11.03 -25.54 -15.99
C TYR A 130 9.72 -24.89 -15.58
N GLU A 131 8.64 -25.66 -15.64
CA GLU A 131 7.31 -25.24 -15.18
C GLU A 131 6.46 -26.47 -14.77
N LYS A 132 5.44 -26.21 -13.95
CA LYS A 132 4.39 -27.15 -13.57
C LYS A 132 4.94 -28.46 -12.96
N PRO A 133 5.72 -28.41 -11.86
CA PRO A 133 6.19 -29.62 -11.20
C PRO A 133 5.04 -30.39 -10.54
N VAL A 134 5.14 -31.72 -10.51
CA VAL A 134 4.26 -32.59 -9.71
C VAL A 134 5.09 -33.66 -9.02
N ALA A 135 5.06 -33.68 -7.68
CA ALA A 135 5.72 -34.72 -6.90
C ALA A 135 4.93 -36.04 -7.02
N ILE A 136 5.62 -37.13 -7.36
CA ILE A 136 5.03 -38.47 -7.49
C ILE A 136 5.43 -39.39 -6.33
N SER A 137 6.47 -39.02 -5.59
CA SER A 137 6.89 -39.64 -4.33
C SER A 137 7.62 -38.62 -3.47
N ALA A 138 8.05 -39.02 -2.28
CA ALA A 138 8.90 -38.20 -1.41
C ALA A 138 10.28 -37.84 -2.02
N THR A 139 10.67 -38.48 -3.14
CA THR A 139 12.01 -38.37 -3.73
C THR A 139 12.01 -38.18 -5.24
N ARG A 140 10.84 -38.13 -5.90
CA ARG A 140 10.73 -38.00 -7.36
C ARG A 140 9.58 -37.10 -7.78
N PHE A 141 9.75 -36.44 -8.92
CA PHE A 141 8.76 -35.55 -9.51
C PHE A 141 8.79 -35.58 -11.04
N LEU A 142 7.67 -35.21 -11.66
CA LEU A 142 7.59 -34.89 -13.08
C LEU A 142 7.60 -33.37 -13.26
N VAL A 143 8.19 -32.88 -14.34
CA VAL A 143 8.24 -31.46 -14.67
C VAL A 143 8.32 -31.27 -16.19
N SER A 144 7.78 -30.17 -16.73
CA SER A 144 8.08 -29.77 -18.10
C SER A 144 9.35 -28.92 -18.15
N LYS A 145 10.26 -29.22 -19.08
CA LYS A 145 11.44 -28.41 -19.42
C LYS A 145 11.33 -28.00 -20.89
N GLY A 146 10.82 -26.80 -21.14
CA GLY A 146 10.65 -26.28 -22.51
C GLY A 146 9.81 -27.19 -23.41
N GLY A 147 8.76 -27.81 -22.85
CA GLY A 147 7.90 -28.75 -23.56
C GLY A 147 8.34 -30.22 -23.50
N THR A 148 9.50 -30.54 -22.93
CA THR A 148 9.93 -31.93 -22.66
C THR A 148 9.47 -32.34 -21.27
N ILE A 149 8.74 -33.44 -21.11
CA ILE A 149 8.44 -33.97 -19.78
C ILE A 149 9.65 -34.75 -19.28
N GLN A 150 10.14 -34.39 -18.10
CA GLN A 150 11.22 -35.08 -17.40
C GLN A 150 10.69 -35.74 -16.13
N LEU A 151 11.14 -36.96 -15.87
CA LEU A 151 11.17 -37.57 -14.55
C LEU A 151 12.48 -37.17 -13.87
N ARG A 152 12.40 -36.59 -12.68
CA ARG A 152 13.56 -36.19 -11.88
C ARG A 152 13.49 -36.74 -10.47
N ASP A 153 14.64 -36.87 -9.84
CA ASP A 153 14.74 -37.08 -8.40
C ASP A 153 15.19 -35.81 -7.68
N PHE A 154 15.13 -35.83 -6.35
CA PHE A 154 15.50 -34.68 -5.52
C PHE A 154 17.02 -34.45 -5.45
N GLU A 155 17.82 -35.40 -5.95
CA GLU A 155 19.27 -35.28 -6.14
C GLU A 155 19.63 -34.71 -7.52
N ALA A 156 18.63 -34.20 -8.25
CA ALA A 156 18.72 -33.55 -9.55
C ALA A 156 19.09 -34.46 -10.73
N HIS A 157 19.03 -35.79 -10.58
CA HIS A 157 19.10 -36.68 -11.74
C HIS A 157 17.82 -36.55 -12.57
N ALA A 158 17.96 -36.68 -13.90
CA ALA A 158 16.85 -36.46 -14.83
C ALA A 158 16.82 -37.51 -15.94
N THR A 159 15.61 -37.89 -16.36
CA THR A 159 15.36 -38.69 -17.56
C THR A 159 14.16 -38.10 -18.31
N ALA A 160 14.32 -37.82 -19.60
CA ALA A 160 13.20 -37.39 -20.42
C ALA A 160 12.26 -38.57 -20.69
N VAL A 161 10.96 -38.35 -20.47
CA VAL A 161 9.92 -39.37 -20.70
C VAL A 161 9.05 -39.04 -21.92
N LEU A 162 8.94 -37.75 -22.29
CA LEU A 162 8.24 -37.29 -23.48
C LEU A 162 8.97 -36.07 -24.07
N TYR A 163 9.13 -36.05 -25.39
CA TYR A 163 9.76 -34.97 -26.15
C TYR A 163 8.74 -34.20 -26.98
N PRO A 164 8.92 -32.89 -27.22
CA PRO A 164 8.11 -32.12 -28.16
C PRO A 164 7.98 -32.82 -29.52
N LYS A 165 6.80 -32.74 -30.12
CA LYS A 165 6.47 -33.39 -31.39
C LYS A 165 5.60 -32.48 -32.25
N ASP A 166 5.87 -32.45 -33.56
CA ASP A 166 5.07 -31.70 -34.55
C ASP A 166 4.91 -30.20 -34.19
N GLY A 167 5.96 -29.59 -33.62
CA GLY A 167 5.95 -28.18 -33.17
C GLY A 167 5.25 -27.93 -31.83
N MET A 168 4.69 -28.96 -31.19
CA MET A 168 3.98 -28.86 -29.92
C MET A 168 4.85 -29.36 -28.75
N GLY A 169 4.84 -28.61 -27.65
CA GLY A 169 5.44 -29.00 -26.37
C GLY A 169 4.42 -29.59 -25.40
N PHE A 170 4.89 -30.39 -24.45
CA PHE A 170 4.09 -30.98 -23.38
C PHE A 170 4.32 -30.23 -22.07
N TYR A 171 3.23 -29.83 -21.42
CA TYR A 171 3.24 -29.03 -20.19
C TYR A 171 2.24 -29.63 -19.18
N SER A 172 2.39 -29.29 -17.90
CA SER A 172 1.49 -29.76 -16.82
C SER A 172 1.33 -31.28 -16.75
N PRO A 173 2.40 -32.05 -16.49
CA PRO A 173 2.28 -33.50 -16.32
C PRO A 173 1.29 -33.84 -15.21
N MET A 174 0.31 -34.70 -15.51
CA MET A 174 -0.70 -35.17 -14.56
C MET A 174 -0.74 -36.70 -14.58
N PRO A 175 0.06 -37.39 -13.75
CA PRO A 175 0.11 -38.84 -13.74
C PRO A 175 -1.21 -39.43 -13.24
N LEU A 176 -1.79 -40.36 -14.00
CA LEU A 176 -2.95 -41.12 -13.57
C LEU A 176 -2.51 -42.20 -12.59
N CYS A 177 -2.73 -41.98 -11.30
CA CYS A 177 -2.43 -42.93 -10.25
C CYS A 177 -3.52 -42.92 -9.18
N LYS A 178 -3.69 -44.06 -8.48
CA LYS A 178 -4.59 -44.14 -7.33
C LYS A 178 -3.99 -43.32 -6.18
N THR A 179 -4.68 -42.28 -5.75
CA THR A 179 -4.28 -41.45 -4.60
C THR A 179 -5.23 -41.64 -3.42
N LYS A 180 -4.75 -41.35 -2.21
CA LYS A 180 -5.64 -41.20 -1.05
C LYS A 180 -6.39 -39.89 -1.21
N ARG A 181 -7.73 -39.91 -1.14
CA ARG A 181 -8.56 -38.69 -1.14
C ARG A 181 -8.15 -37.84 0.07
N PRO A 182 -7.69 -36.59 -0.12
CA PRO A 182 -7.48 -35.66 0.99
C PRO A 182 -8.77 -35.49 1.80
N PRO A 183 -8.69 -35.28 3.13
CA PRO A 183 -9.87 -34.97 3.91
C PRO A 183 -10.50 -33.66 3.41
N VAL A 184 -11.83 -33.52 3.54
CA VAL A 184 -12.48 -32.22 3.39
C VAL A 184 -12.46 -31.56 4.76
N VAL A 185 -11.74 -30.47 4.88
CA VAL A 185 -11.58 -29.71 6.13
C VAL A 185 -12.43 -28.45 6.09
N THR A 186 -12.87 -28.00 7.25
CA THR A 186 -13.60 -26.76 7.47
C THR A 186 -13.07 -26.11 8.73
N GLY A 187 -13.35 -24.83 8.92
CA GLY A 187 -13.01 -24.13 10.15
C GLY A 187 -13.74 -24.75 11.34
N ASN A 188 -13.17 -24.60 12.53
CA ASN A 188 -13.80 -25.13 13.77
C ASN A 188 -15.14 -24.44 14.09
N PHE A 189 -15.27 -23.17 13.71
CA PHE A 189 -16.46 -22.36 13.91
C PHE A 189 -16.67 -21.51 12.66
N MET A 190 -17.90 -21.53 12.12
CA MET A 190 -18.39 -20.71 11.02
C MET A 190 -19.92 -20.73 11.09
N ASP A 191 -20.57 -19.63 10.72
CA ASP A 191 -22.02 -19.60 10.54
C ASP A 191 -22.40 -20.01 9.11
N HIS A 192 -22.71 -21.30 8.95
CA HIS A 192 -23.16 -21.86 7.66
C HIS A 192 -24.58 -21.46 7.27
N THR A 193 -25.30 -20.69 8.10
CA THR A 193 -26.65 -20.19 7.78
C THR A 193 -26.61 -18.83 7.09
N THR A 194 -25.47 -18.14 7.11
CA THR A 194 -25.29 -16.90 6.37
C THR A 194 -25.26 -17.18 4.87
N GLU A 195 -26.17 -16.59 4.11
CA GLU A 195 -26.17 -16.64 2.65
C GLU A 195 -25.13 -15.66 2.09
N LEU A 196 -24.16 -16.19 1.34
CA LEU A 196 -23.16 -15.38 0.64
C LEU A 196 -23.76 -14.84 -0.68
N PRO A 197 -23.70 -13.53 -0.94
CA PRO A 197 -24.22 -12.96 -2.18
C PRO A 197 -23.55 -13.53 -3.44
N GLU A 198 -24.35 -13.92 -4.44
CA GLU A 198 -23.85 -14.47 -5.71
C GLU A 198 -23.04 -13.46 -6.55
N ASP A 199 -23.30 -12.16 -6.37
CA ASP A 199 -22.61 -11.08 -7.07
C ASP A 199 -21.22 -10.78 -6.50
N GLY A 200 -20.81 -11.49 -5.45
CA GLY A 200 -19.54 -11.30 -4.75
C GLY A 200 -19.51 -10.09 -3.81
N SER A 201 -20.65 -9.44 -3.56
CA SER A 201 -20.78 -8.48 -2.47
C SER A 201 -20.71 -9.20 -1.11
N VAL A 202 -20.39 -8.46 -0.06
CA VAL A 202 -20.23 -9.04 1.29
C VAL A 202 -21.57 -9.13 2.00
N SER A 203 -21.78 -10.21 2.77
CA SER A 203 -23.03 -10.44 3.52
C SER A 203 -23.32 -9.40 4.60
N GLY A 204 -22.28 -8.68 5.06
CA GLY A 204 -22.35 -7.79 6.22
C GLY A 204 -22.26 -8.50 7.57
N ALA A 205 -21.97 -9.81 7.57
CA ALA A 205 -21.75 -10.58 8.77
C ALA A 205 -20.43 -10.22 9.49
N TRP A 206 -20.28 -10.81 10.67
CA TRP A 206 -19.15 -10.59 11.56
C TRP A 206 -18.48 -11.92 11.90
N ALA A 207 -17.20 -11.84 12.23
CA ALA A 207 -16.36 -12.92 12.72
C ALA A 207 -15.65 -12.49 14.01
N THR A 208 -14.92 -13.39 14.65
CA THR A 208 -14.20 -13.12 15.90
C THR A 208 -12.71 -13.44 15.77
N VAL A 209 -11.89 -12.50 16.24
CA VAL A 209 -10.45 -12.72 16.43
C VAL A 209 -10.14 -12.85 17.91
N TYR A 210 -9.34 -13.85 18.26
CA TYR A 210 -8.76 -14.01 19.59
C TYR A 210 -7.23 -13.88 19.55
N MET A 211 -6.69 -12.87 20.21
CA MET A 211 -5.25 -12.67 20.42
C MET A 211 -4.87 -13.17 21.82
N GLN A 212 -4.00 -14.18 21.88
CA GLN A 212 -3.57 -14.76 23.16
C GLN A 212 -2.64 -13.81 23.94
N ASP A 213 -1.58 -13.32 23.29
CA ASP A 213 -0.67 -12.34 23.88
C ASP A 213 -0.03 -11.50 22.78
N VAL A 214 -0.42 -10.22 22.68
CA VAL A 214 0.08 -9.30 21.66
C VAL A 214 1.61 -9.12 21.70
N TYR A 215 2.26 -9.33 22.86
CA TYR A 215 3.70 -9.13 23.02
C TYR A 215 4.55 -10.30 22.50
N ASN A 216 3.93 -11.44 22.24
CA ASN A 216 4.61 -12.57 21.63
C ASN A 216 4.94 -12.23 20.16
N GLY A 217 6.23 -12.21 19.82
CA GLY A 217 6.76 -11.71 18.56
C GLY A 217 7.23 -10.24 18.57
N LEU A 218 6.98 -9.48 19.65
CA LEU A 218 7.38 -8.07 19.76
C LEU A 218 8.45 -7.78 20.81
N THR A 219 8.71 -8.70 21.72
CA THR A 219 9.77 -8.58 22.73
C THR A 219 11.14 -8.83 22.08
N PRO A 220 12.20 -8.07 22.45
CA PRO A 220 12.27 -7.05 23.49
C PRO A 220 11.90 -5.62 23.05
N HIS A 221 11.60 -5.40 21.78
CA HIS A 221 11.41 -4.05 21.21
C HIS A 221 10.17 -3.31 21.75
N VAL A 222 9.13 -4.04 22.16
CA VAL A 222 7.93 -3.47 22.80
C VAL A 222 7.79 -4.05 24.20
N LYS A 223 7.77 -3.17 25.22
CA LYS A 223 7.61 -3.59 26.61
C LYS A 223 6.16 -3.99 26.85
N ARG A 224 5.99 -5.04 27.65
CA ARG A 224 4.67 -5.47 28.12
C ARG A 224 3.96 -4.31 28.85
N GLY A 225 2.70 -4.11 28.52
CA GLY A 225 1.88 -3.00 28.99
C GLY A 225 1.87 -1.77 28.10
N GLU A 226 2.76 -1.63 27.10
CA GLU A 226 2.75 -0.46 26.21
C GLU A 226 1.55 -0.44 25.27
N ILE A 227 1.26 -1.56 24.62
CA ILE A 227 0.09 -1.71 23.72
C ILE A 227 -1.20 -1.66 24.54
N LYS A 228 -2.12 -0.76 24.17
CA LYS A 228 -3.43 -0.55 24.81
C LYS A 228 -4.61 -0.89 23.93
N GLN A 229 -4.47 -0.73 22.61
CA GLN A 229 -5.58 -0.93 21.68
C GLN A 229 -5.10 -1.61 20.40
N ILE A 230 -6.01 -2.36 19.76
CA ILE A 230 -5.85 -2.88 18.40
C ILE A 230 -6.80 -2.11 17.48
N ALA A 231 -6.28 -1.54 16.40
CA ALA A 231 -7.10 -0.99 15.33
C ALA A 231 -7.36 -2.04 14.25
N VAL A 232 -8.62 -2.20 13.85
CA VAL A 232 -9.03 -3.08 12.75
C VAL A 232 -9.20 -2.25 11.49
N VAL A 233 -8.33 -2.47 10.51
CA VAL A 233 -8.28 -1.67 9.28
C VAL A 233 -8.56 -2.55 8.07
N GLN A 234 -9.40 -2.09 7.16
CA GLN A 234 -9.65 -2.71 5.87
C GLN A 234 -8.83 -2.02 4.77
N GLU A 235 -8.24 -2.80 3.87
CA GLU A 235 -7.76 -2.32 2.57
C GLU A 235 -8.93 -2.32 1.59
N ILE A 236 -9.34 -1.15 1.09
CA ILE A 236 -10.56 -1.04 0.28
C ILE A 236 -10.26 -1.43 -1.17
N GLU A 237 -11.13 -2.26 -1.74
CA GLU A 237 -11.08 -2.67 -3.13
C GLU A 237 -11.22 -1.48 -4.09
N LYS A 238 -10.60 -1.60 -5.27
CA LYS A 238 -10.76 -0.63 -6.35
C LYS A 238 -11.96 -1.01 -7.20
N SER A 239 -13.15 -0.58 -6.80
CA SER A 239 -14.42 -0.97 -7.41
C SER A 239 -14.66 -0.38 -8.81
N THR A 240 -13.96 0.70 -9.18
CA THR A 240 -14.14 1.36 -10.48
C THR A 240 -12.91 1.18 -11.37
N HIS A 241 -13.11 0.70 -12.59
CA HIS A 241 -12.05 0.70 -13.61
C HIS A 241 -11.56 2.12 -13.90
N SER A 242 -10.24 2.29 -14.00
CA SER A 242 -9.62 3.48 -14.57
C SER A 242 -8.55 3.05 -15.57
N PRO A 243 -8.54 3.63 -16.77
CA PRO A 243 -7.65 3.17 -17.83
C PRO A 243 -6.21 3.53 -17.47
N GLN A 244 -5.27 2.58 -17.56
CA GLN A 244 -3.85 2.90 -17.37
C GLN A 244 -3.33 3.81 -18.48
N ASN A 245 -3.75 3.56 -19.71
CA ASN A 245 -3.38 4.32 -20.89
C ASN A 245 -4.62 5.00 -21.47
N ASN A 246 -4.50 6.27 -21.83
CA ASN A 246 -5.62 7.02 -22.37
C ASN A 246 -5.19 7.91 -23.56
N THR A 247 -6.14 8.24 -24.43
CA THR A 247 -5.97 9.21 -25.51
C THR A 247 -6.40 10.61 -25.02
N LEU A 248 -5.62 11.64 -25.35
CA LEU A 248 -5.93 13.02 -24.96
C LEU A 248 -6.85 13.72 -25.98
N LEU A 249 -7.44 14.84 -25.57
CA LEU A 249 -8.09 15.83 -26.45
C LEU A 249 -7.08 16.69 -27.22
N ASP A 250 -5.81 16.75 -26.81
CA ASP A 250 -4.77 17.65 -27.35
C ASP A 250 -3.68 16.95 -28.19
N GLY A 251 -3.90 15.70 -28.63
CA GLY A 251 -3.02 15.05 -29.58
C GLY A 251 -3.34 13.59 -29.91
N HIS A 252 -2.72 13.08 -30.97
CA HIS A 252 -2.79 11.67 -31.36
C HIS A 252 -1.72 10.87 -30.62
N GLY A 253 -2.11 10.10 -29.59
CA GLY A 253 -1.22 9.16 -28.93
C GLY A 253 -1.81 8.55 -27.66
N MET A 254 -1.52 7.28 -27.40
CA MET A 254 -1.76 6.65 -26.09
C MET A 254 -0.81 7.25 -25.06
N ARG A 255 -1.32 7.64 -23.89
CA ARG A 255 -0.52 8.14 -22.77
C ARG A 255 -0.81 7.37 -21.50
N ASN A 256 0.25 6.89 -20.84
CA ASN A 256 0.14 6.33 -19.49
C ASN A 256 -0.27 7.45 -18.52
N ILE A 257 -1.35 7.23 -17.76
CA ILE A 257 -1.87 8.21 -16.81
C ILE A 257 -1.41 7.97 -15.38
N ALA A 258 -0.71 6.87 -15.10
CA ALA A 258 -0.26 6.55 -13.76
C ALA A 258 0.69 7.63 -13.23
N VAL A 259 0.72 7.82 -11.91
CA VAL A 259 1.57 8.80 -11.22
C VAL A 259 2.04 8.23 -9.88
N PHE A 260 3.04 8.86 -9.24
CA PHE A 260 3.48 8.52 -7.88
C PHE A 260 3.71 7.01 -7.66
N GLY A 261 4.44 6.38 -8.59
CA GLY A 261 4.76 4.96 -8.50
C GLY A 261 3.63 4.02 -8.89
N PHE A 262 3.04 4.18 -10.08
CA PHE A 262 2.01 3.29 -10.64
C PHE A 262 0.61 3.43 -10.01
N GLN A 263 0.24 4.61 -9.52
CA GLN A 263 -1.08 4.86 -8.97
C GLN A 263 -2.06 5.44 -10.00
N PHE A 264 -3.14 4.69 -10.22
CA PHE A 264 -4.34 5.07 -10.98
C PHE A 264 -5.48 4.12 -10.56
N PRO A 265 -6.60 4.62 -10.03
CA PRO A 265 -6.77 5.95 -9.43
C PRO A 265 -5.73 6.22 -8.34
N LEU A 266 -5.32 7.49 -8.23
CA LEU A 266 -4.42 7.99 -7.22
C LEU A 266 -5.11 8.04 -5.85
N VAL A 267 -4.44 7.49 -4.83
CA VAL A 267 -4.93 7.51 -3.44
C VAL A 267 -3.93 8.13 -2.45
N SER A 268 -2.64 8.14 -2.78
CA SER A 268 -1.56 8.73 -1.97
C SER A 268 -0.38 9.16 -2.86
N CYS A 269 0.60 9.89 -2.33
CA CYS A 269 1.80 10.30 -3.10
C CYS A 269 2.91 9.23 -3.18
N GLY A 270 2.54 7.94 -3.28
CA GLY A 270 3.49 6.82 -3.37
C GLY A 270 3.48 5.86 -2.17
N ALA A 271 2.60 6.11 -1.19
CA ALA A 271 2.58 5.43 0.11
C ALA A 271 1.72 4.18 0.16
N THR A 272 0.51 4.25 -0.32
CA THR A 272 -0.38 3.10 -0.39
C THR A 272 -1.10 3.07 -1.72
N TYR A 273 -1.38 1.88 -2.24
CA TYR A 273 -2.06 1.68 -3.50
C TYR A 273 -3.57 1.63 -3.38
N ALA A 274 -4.10 1.44 -2.16
CA ALA A 274 -5.52 1.27 -1.91
C ALA A 274 -5.99 2.27 -0.84
N PRO A 275 -7.23 2.77 -0.93
CA PRO A 275 -7.84 3.48 0.19
C PRO A 275 -7.95 2.57 1.40
N LYS A 276 -8.02 3.15 2.59
CA LYS A 276 -8.09 2.41 3.86
C LYS A 276 -9.35 2.79 4.63
N LYS A 277 -9.90 1.86 5.39
CA LYS A 277 -11.06 2.10 6.28
C LYS A 277 -10.73 1.62 7.68
N LEU A 278 -10.95 2.46 8.69
CA LEU A 278 -10.92 2.02 10.09
C LEU A 278 -12.32 1.52 10.48
N TRP A 279 -12.42 0.24 10.85
CA TRP A 279 -13.65 -0.33 11.41
C TRP A 279 -13.84 0.06 12.88
N GLY A 280 -12.74 0.08 13.63
CA GLY A 280 -12.74 0.58 15.00
C GLY A 280 -11.59 0.03 15.82
N LEU A 281 -11.68 0.27 17.13
CA LEU A 281 -10.67 -0.06 18.11
C LEU A 281 -11.19 -1.11 19.10
N ALA A 282 -10.35 -2.08 19.44
CA ALA A 282 -10.55 -3.02 20.54
C ALA A 282 -9.50 -2.79 21.64
N ASP A 283 -9.88 -2.92 22.91
CA ASP A 283 -8.93 -2.75 24.01
C ASP A 283 -8.13 -4.03 24.24
N VAL A 284 -6.87 -3.88 24.67
CA VAL A 284 -5.98 -4.98 25.06
C VAL A 284 -5.98 -5.12 26.58
N ASN A 285 -6.17 -6.34 27.07
CA ASN A 285 -6.15 -6.64 28.49
C ASN A 285 -4.76 -6.43 29.09
N LYS A 286 -4.69 -6.27 30.42
CA LYS A 286 -3.42 -6.13 31.16
C LYS A 286 -2.45 -7.30 30.92
N ASP A 287 -2.99 -8.49 30.64
CA ASP A 287 -2.23 -9.68 30.34
C ASP A 287 -1.81 -9.79 28.86
N GLY A 288 -2.09 -8.79 28.02
CA GLY A 288 -1.71 -8.78 26.60
C GLY A 288 -2.71 -9.47 25.67
N SER A 289 -3.75 -10.12 26.22
CA SER A 289 -4.79 -10.78 25.44
C SER A 289 -5.84 -9.80 24.91
N ALA A 290 -6.55 -10.17 23.85
CA ALA A 290 -7.72 -9.46 23.35
C ALA A 290 -8.67 -10.41 22.60
N ALA A 291 -9.97 -10.15 22.66
CA ALA A 291 -10.98 -10.84 21.86
C ALA A 291 -11.97 -9.81 21.33
N PHE A 292 -12.20 -9.77 20.02
CA PHE A 292 -13.04 -8.74 19.39
C PHE A 292 -13.66 -9.19 18.07
N GLU A 293 -14.79 -8.58 17.74
CA GLU A 293 -15.47 -8.77 16.45
C GLU A 293 -14.71 -8.08 15.32
N VAL A 294 -14.71 -8.69 14.15
CA VAL A 294 -14.17 -8.14 12.90
C VAL A 294 -15.17 -8.36 11.76
N PRO A 295 -15.21 -7.49 10.74
CA PRO A 295 -16.07 -7.72 9.58
C PRO A 295 -15.63 -9.00 8.84
N SER A 296 -16.59 -9.81 8.37
CA SER A 296 -16.30 -10.97 7.51
C SER A 296 -16.13 -10.54 6.05
N GLU A 297 -15.54 -11.44 5.25
CA GLU A 297 -15.44 -11.37 3.78
C GLU A 297 -14.66 -10.15 3.21
N VAL A 298 -14.03 -9.34 4.07
CA VAL A 298 -13.22 -8.19 3.66
C VAL A 298 -11.75 -8.35 4.09
N PRO A 299 -10.79 -7.82 3.31
CA PRO A 299 -9.37 -7.87 3.65
C PRO A 299 -9.07 -6.90 4.81
N ILE A 300 -8.78 -7.45 5.99
CA ILE A 300 -8.45 -6.69 7.20
C ILE A 300 -7.01 -6.91 7.67
N TYR A 301 -6.46 -5.90 8.33
CA TYR A 301 -5.18 -5.96 9.01
C TYR A 301 -5.23 -5.16 10.31
N PHE A 302 -4.22 -5.34 11.17
CA PHE A 302 -4.20 -4.82 12.53
C PHE A 302 -3.07 -3.83 12.77
N LEU A 303 -3.35 -2.78 13.57
CA LEU A 303 -2.36 -1.91 14.18
C LEU A 303 -2.36 -2.12 15.70
N ALA A 304 -1.19 -2.33 16.29
CA ALA A 304 -1.02 -2.39 17.75
C ALA A 304 -0.64 -1.00 18.27
N LEU A 305 -1.56 -0.36 19.00
CA LEU A 305 -1.46 1.05 19.41
C LEU A 305 -1.06 1.18 20.89
N ASP A 306 -0.24 2.19 21.19
CA ASP A 306 0.08 2.57 22.57
C ASP A 306 -1.04 3.40 23.25
N ALA A 307 -0.76 3.94 24.45
CA ALA A 307 -1.70 4.75 25.20
C ALA A 307 -2.02 6.11 24.55
N GLU A 308 -1.12 6.64 23.74
CA GLU A 308 -1.31 7.88 22.98
C GLU A 308 -2.06 7.64 21.66
N GLY A 309 -2.19 6.37 21.24
CA GLY A 309 -2.82 5.95 20.00
C GLY A 309 -1.85 5.83 18.83
N ARG A 310 -0.54 5.75 19.08
CA ARG A 310 0.51 5.58 18.05
C ARG A 310 0.76 4.09 17.79
N ALA A 311 0.90 3.71 16.52
CA ALA A 311 1.12 2.30 16.15
C ALA A 311 2.56 1.87 16.43
N LEU A 312 2.74 1.01 17.42
CA LEU A 312 4.04 0.41 17.74
C LEU A 312 4.41 -0.69 16.75
N GLN A 313 3.41 -1.43 16.25
CA GLN A 313 3.58 -2.44 15.21
C GLN A 313 2.34 -2.50 14.31
N ARG A 314 2.55 -2.92 13.06
CA ARG A 314 1.48 -3.14 12.09
C ARG A 314 1.59 -4.50 11.40
N MET A 315 0.45 -5.06 11.05
CA MET A 315 0.39 -6.20 10.15
C MET A 315 0.59 -5.70 8.71
N ARG A 316 1.75 -5.97 8.13
CA ARG A 316 2.06 -5.66 6.73
C ARG A 316 1.62 -6.81 5.83
N SER A 317 0.34 -7.11 5.84
CA SER A 317 -0.39 -8.12 5.07
C SER A 317 -1.86 -7.99 5.46
N PHE A 318 -2.80 -8.64 4.78
CA PHE A 318 -4.18 -8.76 5.27
C PHE A 318 -4.57 -10.22 5.49
N THR A 319 -5.58 -10.41 6.32
CA THR A 319 -6.36 -11.63 6.44
C THR A 319 -7.81 -11.35 6.05
N HIS A 320 -8.63 -12.38 5.91
CA HIS A 320 -10.07 -12.28 5.95
C HIS A 320 -10.59 -13.40 6.87
N LEU A 321 -11.83 -13.28 7.29
CA LEU A 321 -12.55 -14.31 8.02
C LEU A 321 -13.92 -14.48 7.36
N MET A 322 -14.48 -15.67 7.47
CA MET A 322 -15.82 -15.99 6.99
C MET A 322 -16.88 -15.69 8.05
N PRO A 323 -18.17 -15.61 7.68
CA PRO A 323 -19.25 -15.35 8.64
C PRO A 323 -19.20 -16.29 9.86
N GLY A 324 -19.26 -15.73 11.06
CA GLY A 324 -19.20 -16.48 12.31
C GLY A 324 -17.87 -17.19 12.62
N GLU A 325 -16.84 -17.00 11.78
CA GLU A 325 -15.54 -17.63 11.99
C GLU A 325 -14.88 -17.16 13.30
N VAL A 326 -14.24 -18.08 14.01
CA VAL A 326 -13.41 -17.77 15.18
C VAL A 326 -11.97 -18.17 14.92
N GLN A 327 -11.09 -17.18 14.75
CA GLN A 327 -9.67 -17.42 14.48
C GLN A 327 -8.78 -16.87 15.60
N GLY A 328 -7.82 -17.69 16.04
CA GLY A 328 -6.86 -17.36 17.08
C GLY A 328 -5.49 -16.94 16.54
N CYS A 329 -4.82 -16.01 17.21
CA CYS A 329 -3.42 -15.66 17.00
C CYS A 329 -2.65 -15.76 18.32
N VAL A 330 -1.49 -16.42 18.30
CA VAL A 330 -0.63 -16.56 19.49
C VAL A 330 0.11 -15.27 19.84
N GLY A 331 0.20 -14.32 18.90
CA GLY A 331 0.87 -13.03 19.07
C GLY A 331 1.00 -12.25 17.76
N CYS A 332 1.60 -11.06 17.84
CA CYS A 332 1.78 -10.18 16.69
C CYS A 332 3.11 -10.51 15.99
N HIS A 333 3.05 -11.19 14.83
CA HIS A 333 4.24 -11.70 14.08
C HIS A 333 5.08 -12.77 14.80
N ALA A 334 4.49 -13.47 15.77
CA ALA A 334 5.13 -14.64 16.37
C ALA A 334 5.41 -15.74 15.34
N ASP A 335 6.50 -16.49 15.54
CA ASP A 335 6.82 -17.64 14.70
C ASP A 335 5.71 -18.69 14.80
N ARG A 336 5.20 -19.11 13.65
CA ARG A 336 4.09 -20.08 13.52
C ARG A 336 4.51 -21.49 13.90
N ASN A 337 5.80 -21.79 13.82
CA ASN A 337 6.35 -23.07 14.27
C ASN A 337 6.58 -23.09 15.79
N ASN A 338 6.44 -21.93 16.44
CA ASN A 338 6.64 -21.80 17.87
C ASN A 338 5.31 -22.00 18.59
N ALA A 339 5.10 -23.19 19.12
CA ALA A 339 4.02 -23.43 20.06
C ALA A 339 4.32 -22.64 21.34
N THR A 340 3.47 -21.67 21.69
CA THR A 340 3.53 -21.13 23.06
C THR A 340 3.13 -22.25 24.02
N PRO A 341 3.84 -22.44 25.14
CA PRO A 341 3.36 -23.33 26.18
C PRO A 341 1.95 -22.86 26.55
N HIS A 342 0.96 -23.77 26.48
CA HIS A 342 -0.38 -23.47 26.98
C HIS A 342 -0.24 -22.93 28.41
N SER A 343 -0.52 -21.64 28.60
CA SER A 343 -0.76 -21.14 29.94
C SER A 343 -1.99 -21.87 30.44
N THR A 344 -1.78 -22.83 31.34
CA THR A 344 -2.80 -23.68 31.95
C THR A 344 -3.83 -22.90 32.79
N ARG A 345 -3.82 -21.57 32.75
CA ARG A 345 -4.70 -20.69 33.55
C ARG A 345 -5.85 -20.03 32.79
N THR A 346 -5.91 -20.07 31.46
CA THR A 346 -6.95 -19.32 30.70
C THR A 346 -8.03 -20.19 30.05
N SER A 347 -7.97 -21.53 30.13
CA SER A 347 -8.91 -22.41 29.43
C SER A 347 -10.34 -22.47 30.01
N MET A 348 -10.66 -21.74 31.08
CA MET A 348 -11.98 -21.78 31.74
C MET A 348 -12.78 -20.47 31.69
N ILE A 349 -12.23 -19.38 31.15
CA ILE A 349 -12.96 -18.12 30.97
C ILE A 349 -13.00 -17.84 29.48
N ARG A 350 -14.20 -17.97 28.87
CA ARG A 350 -14.40 -17.42 27.52
C ARG A 350 -14.14 -15.91 27.61
N PRO A 351 -13.13 -15.37 26.93
CA PRO A 351 -12.86 -13.94 26.96
C PRO A 351 -14.09 -13.22 26.38
N VAL A 352 -14.46 -12.10 26.99
CA VAL A 352 -15.57 -11.27 26.51
C VAL A 352 -15.19 -10.73 25.15
N VAL A 353 -15.92 -11.13 24.11
CA VAL A 353 -15.72 -10.63 22.75
C VAL A 353 -16.21 -9.18 22.71
N GLN A 354 -15.29 -8.27 22.40
CA GLN A 354 -15.57 -6.84 22.35
C GLN A 354 -16.18 -6.46 20.99
N LYS A 355 -17.19 -5.60 21.01
CA LYS A 355 -17.56 -4.82 19.83
C LYS A 355 -16.53 -3.73 19.59
N LEU A 356 -16.24 -3.44 18.32
CA LEU A 356 -15.30 -2.38 17.98
C LEU A 356 -15.87 -1.00 18.35
N LYS A 357 -15.03 -0.17 18.98
CA LYS A 357 -15.33 1.25 19.16
C LYS A 357 -15.12 1.96 17.83
N ALA A 358 -16.21 2.38 17.20
CA ALA A 358 -16.18 3.08 15.92
C ALA A 358 -15.43 4.43 16.05
N PRO A 359 -14.76 4.89 14.98
CA PRO A 359 -14.16 6.22 14.98
C PRO A 359 -15.22 7.33 14.92
N ASP A 360 -14.90 8.51 15.45
CA ASP A 360 -15.84 9.64 15.54
C ASP A 360 -16.26 10.22 14.19
N TRP A 361 -15.46 9.98 13.14
CA TRP A 361 -15.82 10.34 11.75
C TRP A 361 -16.63 9.26 11.03
N GLY A 362 -16.98 8.16 11.70
CA GLY A 362 -17.74 7.05 11.16
C GLY A 362 -16.92 6.00 10.40
N VAL A 363 -17.52 4.83 10.19
CA VAL A 363 -16.90 3.69 9.51
C VAL A 363 -17.00 3.84 7.99
N LYS A 364 -16.01 4.53 7.42
CA LYS A 364 -15.91 4.78 5.98
C LYS A 364 -14.45 4.89 5.53
N GLY A 365 -14.24 5.07 4.23
CA GLY A 365 -12.92 5.32 3.69
C GLY A 365 -12.25 6.55 4.32
N PHE A 366 -10.99 6.40 4.71
CA PHE A 366 -10.20 7.41 5.40
C PHE A 366 -9.80 8.53 4.43
N SER A 367 -10.39 9.70 4.59
CA SER A 367 -10.08 10.91 3.80
C SER A 367 -9.21 11.86 4.60
N TYR A 368 -8.03 12.22 4.09
CA TYR A 368 -7.15 13.19 4.74
C TYR A 368 -7.84 14.55 4.90
N GLN A 369 -8.50 15.01 3.84
CA GLN A 369 -9.21 16.30 3.84
C GLN A 369 -10.29 16.35 4.93
N GLU A 370 -11.00 15.25 5.16
CA GLU A 370 -12.08 15.21 6.14
C GLU A 370 -11.55 14.99 7.57
N VAL A 371 -10.62 14.05 7.74
CA VAL A 371 -10.23 13.56 9.06
C VAL A 371 -9.07 14.37 9.66
N VAL A 372 -8.14 14.82 8.83
CA VAL A 372 -6.85 15.37 9.27
C VAL A 372 -6.75 16.87 9.04
N GLN A 373 -7.14 17.39 7.87
CA GLN A 373 -6.94 18.80 7.53
C GLN A 373 -7.54 19.76 8.56
N GLY A 374 -8.72 19.44 9.09
CA GLY A 374 -9.37 20.26 10.12
C GLY A 374 -8.54 20.40 11.41
N VAL A 375 -7.68 19.44 11.73
CA VAL A 375 -6.74 19.55 12.85
C VAL A 375 -5.73 20.67 12.58
N PHE A 376 -5.13 20.71 11.39
CA PHE A 376 -4.19 21.76 11.02
C PHE A 376 -4.86 23.12 10.88
N ASP A 377 -6.09 23.16 10.37
CA ASP A 377 -6.86 24.41 10.25
C ASP A 377 -7.13 25.08 11.60
N ARG A 378 -7.38 24.29 12.66
CA ARG A 378 -7.60 24.83 14.01
C ARG A 378 -6.31 25.23 14.72
N ASN A 379 -5.24 24.46 14.50
CA ASN A 379 -4.08 24.48 15.38
C ASN A 379 -2.82 25.08 14.75
N CYS A 380 -2.73 25.19 13.43
CA CYS A 380 -1.46 25.45 12.74
C CYS A 380 -1.51 26.60 11.72
N ILE A 381 -2.60 26.76 10.97
CA ILE A 381 -2.62 27.69 9.82
C ILE A 381 -2.55 29.17 10.23
N ALA A 382 -2.85 29.52 11.48
CA ALA A 382 -2.67 30.88 11.97
C ALA A 382 -1.23 31.38 11.76
N CYS A 383 -0.24 30.48 11.87
CA CYS A 383 1.17 30.76 11.58
C CYS A 383 1.65 30.12 10.26
N HIS A 384 1.10 28.97 9.87
CA HIS A 384 1.51 28.21 8.69
C HIS A 384 0.50 28.34 7.54
N ASN A 385 0.42 29.53 6.93
CA ASN A 385 -0.50 29.84 5.83
C ASN A 385 0.23 30.29 4.55
N GLU A 386 -0.53 30.65 3.52
CA GLU A 386 -0.04 31.01 2.19
C GLU A 386 0.92 32.21 2.18
N ARG A 387 0.88 33.06 3.22
CA ARG A 387 1.60 34.33 3.31
C ARG A 387 2.86 34.22 4.15
N GLU A 388 2.73 33.67 5.35
CA GLU A 388 3.81 33.62 6.33
C GLU A 388 4.82 32.53 5.97
N GLN A 389 4.33 31.30 5.77
CA GLN A 389 5.14 30.10 5.46
C GLN A 389 6.47 30.03 6.23
N PRO A 390 6.49 30.12 7.58
CA PRO A 390 7.72 30.03 8.34
C PRO A 390 8.44 28.72 8.01
N HIS A 391 9.74 28.81 7.74
CA HIS A 391 10.56 27.69 7.23
C HIS A 391 10.01 27.02 5.96
N HIS A 392 9.29 27.78 5.13
CA HIS A 392 8.63 27.32 3.92
C HIS A 392 7.49 26.31 4.14
N VAL A 393 6.95 26.23 5.36
CA VAL A 393 5.87 25.30 5.73
C VAL A 393 4.51 25.98 5.66
N ASP A 394 3.65 25.48 4.79
CA ASP A 394 2.28 25.92 4.56
C ASP A 394 1.34 24.74 4.84
N LEU A 395 0.43 24.88 5.79
CA LEU A 395 -0.45 23.79 6.23
C LEU A 395 -1.92 24.04 5.88
N THR A 396 -2.18 24.98 4.97
CA THR A 396 -3.53 25.27 4.50
C THR A 396 -4.13 24.10 3.73
N GLY A 397 -5.44 23.94 3.86
CA GLY A 397 -6.22 22.93 3.16
C GLY A 397 -6.63 23.32 1.74
N ASP A 398 -6.07 24.36 1.13
CA ASP A 398 -6.49 24.71 -0.24
C ASP A 398 -6.09 23.60 -1.22
N MET A 399 -7.02 23.31 -2.12
CA MET A 399 -6.86 22.27 -3.10
C MET A 399 -5.72 22.57 -4.09
N THR A 400 -4.87 21.57 -4.33
CA THR A 400 -3.81 21.58 -5.35
C THR A 400 -4.15 20.71 -6.55
N ASP A 401 -3.25 20.63 -7.53
CA ASP A 401 -3.48 19.85 -8.75
C ASP A 401 -3.75 18.36 -8.46
N PHE A 402 -3.18 17.79 -7.39
CA PHE A 402 -3.46 16.40 -6.98
C PHE A 402 -4.09 16.23 -5.60
N PHE A 403 -3.79 17.11 -4.64
CA PHE A 403 -4.10 16.93 -3.23
C PHE A 403 -4.54 18.27 -2.62
N ASN A 404 -4.10 18.58 -1.41
CA ASN A 404 -4.13 19.91 -0.83
C ASN A 404 -2.72 20.33 -0.40
N VAL A 405 -2.55 21.60 -0.02
CA VAL A 405 -1.20 22.12 0.27
C VAL A 405 -0.54 21.46 1.48
N SER A 406 -1.26 21.24 2.57
CA SER A 406 -0.65 20.63 3.75
C SER A 406 -0.14 19.21 3.48
N TYR A 407 -0.88 18.39 2.71
CA TYR A 407 -0.45 17.06 2.33
C TYR A 407 0.75 17.11 1.38
N ASP A 408 0.74 18.04 0.42
CA ASP A 408 1.88 18.26 -0.48
C ASP A 408 3.15 18.61 0.30
N ILE A 409 3.06 19.53 1.26
CA ILE A 409 4.20 19.92 2.12
C ILE A 409 4.63 18.77 3.03
N LEU A 410 3.69 18.12 3.72
CA LEU A 410 4.01 17.11 4.71
C LEU A 410 4.51 15.80 4.08
N CYS A 411 4.03 15.41 2.90
CA CYS A 411 4.35 14.09 2.34
C CYS A 411 5.23 14.11 1.09
N ARG A 412 5.25 15.20 0.31
CA ARG A 412 6.03 15.25 -0.95
C ARG A 412 7.34 16.00 -0.81
N THR A 413 7.43 17.04 0.02
CA THR A 413 8.68 17.80 0.22
C THR A 413 9.83 16.86 0.59
N GLY A 414 10.98 17.06 -0.03
CA GLY A 414 12.16 16.22 0.13
C GLY A 414 12.13 14.92 -0.67
N THR A 415 10.99 14.51 -1.23
CA THR A 415 10.80 13.18 -1.85
C THR A 415 10.82 13.19 -3.37
N GLN A 416 10.87 12.01 -3.98
CA GLN A 416 10.64 11.83 -5.42
C GLN A 416 9.28 12.33 -5.89
N ALA A 417 8.26 12.35 -5.03
CA ALA A 417 6.94 12.89 -5.37
C ALA A 417 6.95 14.43 -5.55
N GLU A 418 7.91 15.13 -4.96
CA GLU A 418 8.17 16.56 -5.27
C GLU A 418 8.93 16.69 -6.59
N LYS A 419 10.04 15.96 -6.73
CA LYS A 419 11.01 16.18 -7.81
C LYS A 419 10.63 15.56 -9.15
N ASN A 420 9.93 14.42 -9.14
CA ASN A 420 9.75 13.58 -10.32
C ASN A 420 8.53 12.64 -10.25
N TRP A 421 7.36 13.17 -9.89
CA TRP A 421 6.13 12.37 -9.71
C TRP A 421 5.60 11.68 -10.98
N ILE A 422 6.07 12.09 -12.18
CA ILE A 422 5.69 11.52 -13.48
C ILE A 422 6.41 10.20 -13.74
N ASN A 423 7.71 10.13 -13.47
CA ASN A 423 8.52 9.00 -13.94
C ASN A 423 8.25 7.75 -13.09
N HIS A 424 7.92 6.66 -13.79
CA HIS A 424 7.60 5.37 -13.20
C HIS A 424 8.87 4.66 -12.73
N GLY A 425 9.00 4.50 -11.42
CA GLY A 425 10.09 3.74 -10.81
C GLY A 425 11.22 4.66 -10.38
N SER A 426 11.56 4.55 -9.10
CA SER A 426 12.82 5.10 -8.59
C SER A 426 13.98 4.41 -9.32
N PRO A 427 15.07 5.11 -9.67
CA PRO A 427 16.35 4.41 -9.79
C PRO A 427 16.56 3.68 -8.45
N SER A 428 16.94 2.41 -8.49
CA SER A 428 16.84 1.54 -7.31
C SER A 428 18.14 0.86 -6.99
N GLY A 429 18.30 0.55 -5.72
CA GLY A 429 19.56 0.20 -5.08
C GLY A 429 19.77 1.14 -3.89
N PRO A 430 20.49 0.72 -2.83
CA PRO A 430 20.80 1.57 -1.68
C PRO A 430 21.42 2.92 -2.08
N GLU A 431 22.16 2.95 -3.19
CA GLU A 431 22.79 4.16 -3.75
C GLU A 431 21.80 5.23 -4.24
N TYR A 432 20.52 4.88 -4.39
CA TYR A 432 19.47 5.82 -4.79
C TYR A 432 18.49 6.15 -3.66
N ASP A 433 18.73 5.66 -2.44
CA ASP A 433 17.91 5.99 -1.27
C ASP A 433 18.00 7.49 -0.91
N GLU A 434 19.13 8.14 -1.21
CA GLU A 434 19.25 9.61 -1.17
C GLU A 434 18.45 10.30 -2.29
N THR A 435 18.36 9.69 -3.47
CA THR A 435 17.61 10.22 -4.63
C THR A 435 16.10 10.12 -4.44
N ARG A 436 15.68 9.11 -3.69
CA ARG A 436 14.34 8.86 -3.18
C ARG A 436 13.90 10.02 -2.31
N GLY A 437 14.70 10.38 -1.32
CA GLY A 437 14.47 11.51 -0.45
C GLY A 437 13.25 11.31 0.45
N MET A 438 13.39 11.61 1.74
CA MET A 438 12.33 11.41 2.72
C MET A 438 11.73 12.75 3.10
N SER A 439 10.43 12.75 3.39
CA SER A 439 9.83 13.95 3.95
C SER A 439 10.49 14.22 5.30
N PRO A 440 10.92 15.47 5.58
CA PRO A 440 11.44 15.82 6.90
C PRO A 440 10.32 15.78 7.96
N TYR A 441 9.06 15.67 7.56
CA TYR A 441 7.91 15.76 8.44
C TYR A 441 7.25 14.41 8.73
N THR A 442 7.21 13.51 7.74
CA THR A 442 6.47 12.24 7.81
C THR A 442 7.34 11.06 7.44
N GLU A 443 7.31 10.02 8.27
CA GLU A 443 7.97 8.74 8.04
C GLU A 443 6.94 7.69 7.63
N TRP A 444 6.98 7.22 6.38
CA TRP A 444 6.02 6.28 5.83
C TRP A 444 6.70 5.20 4.99
N ILE A 445 6.01 4.09 4.76
CA ILE A 445 6.51 2.92 4.04
C ILE A 445 6.29 3.09 2.54
N TRP A 446 7.36 2.93 1.79
CA TRP A 446 7.35 3.18 0.37
C TRP A 446 6.82 1.96 -0.38
N THR A 447 5.67 2.11 -1.03
CA THR A 447 5.11 1.03 -1.85
C THR A 447 5.50 1.16 -3.31
N ILE A 448 6.21 2.22 -3.68
CA ILE A 448 6.72 2.41 -5.04
C ILE A 448 7.63 1.24 -5.45
N ASN A 449 7.49 0.80 -6.70
CA ASN A 449 8.37 -0.19 -7.30
C ASN A 449 9.86 0.17 -7.13
N GLY A 450 10.65 -0.80 -6.70
CA GLY A 450 12.08 -0.62 -6.39
C GLY A 450 12.38 -0.46 -4.90
N ALA A 451 11.37 -0.23 -4.06
CA ALA A 451 11.52 -0.15 -2.60
C ALA A 451 11.49 -1.53 -1.89
N GLY A 452 11.78 -2.63 -2.61
CA GLY A 452 11.67 -4.01 -2.12
C GLY A 452 12.43 -4.32 -0.82
N HIS A 453 13.51 -3.59 -0.53
CA HIS A 453 14.32 -3.77 0.69
C HIS A 453 13.50 -3.53 1.97
N ASN A 454 12.55 -2.59 1.94
CA ASN A 454 11.80 -2.20 3.13
C ASN A 454 10.87 -3.32 3.63
N VAL A 455 10.63 -4.38 2.85
CA VAL A 455 9.86 -5.57 3.26
C VAL A 455 10.49 -6.25 4.47
N LEU A 456 11.82 -6.11 4.63
CA LEU A 456 12.58 -6.65 5.74
C LEU A 456 12.60 -5.71 6.96
N GLU A 457 12.22 -4.43 6.79
CA GLU A 457 12.14 -3.45 7.87
C GLU A 457 10.82 -3.58 8.64
N ILE A 458 10.82 -4.51 9.60
CA ILE A 458 9.64 -4.87 10.42
C ILE A 458 9.82 -4.53 11.91
N GLU A 459 10.92 -3.86 12.27
CA GLU A 459 11.17 -3.47 13.66
C GLU A 459 10.06 -2.54 14.16
N PRO A 460 9.50 -2.78 15.37
CA PRO A 460 8.52 -1.89 15.96
C PRO A 460 8.95 -0.42 15.99
N ARG A 461 8.01 0.51 15.79
CA ARG A 461 8.22 1.98 15.72
C ARG A 461 9.06 2.50 14.56
N ARG A 462 9.52 1.64 13.64
CA ARG A 462 10.32 2.09 12.48
C ARG A 462 9.59 3.09 11.58
N TRP A 463 8.26 2.98 11.46
CA TRP A 463 7.45 3.75 10.51
C TRP A 463 6.24 4.40 11.19
N GLY A 464 5.65 5.39 10.52
CA GLY A 464 4.38 6.00 10.93
C GLY A 464 4.56 7.04 12.03
N SER A 465 3.55 7.15 12.89
CA SER A 465 3.50 8.18 13.91
C SER A 465 4.67 8.12 14.90
N PRO A 466 5.23 6.97 15.34
CA PRO A 466 6.41 6.95 16.21
C PRO A 466 7.66 7.59 15.61
N ALA A 467 7.82 7.54 14.29
CA ALA A 467 9.03 7.99 13.58
C ALA A 467 8.84 9.34 12.85
N SER A 468 7.62 9.88 12.80
CA SER A 468 7.33 11.12 12.09
C SER A 468 7.54 12.36 12.97
N LEU A 469 8.30 13.34 12.47
CA LEU A 469 8.53 14.61 13.17
C LEU A 469 7.24 15.38 13.46
N VAL A 470 6.28 15.39 12.51
CA VAL A 470 5.00 16.10 12.72
C VAL A 470 4.22 15.54 13.91
N ALA A 471 4.30 14.22 14.15
CA ALA A 471 3.66 13.60 15.30
C ALA A 471 4.29 14.08 16.61
N GLU A 472 5.61 14.26 16.63
CA GLU A 472 6.35 14.75 17.79
C GLU A 472 6.12 16.22 18.07
N ILE A 473 6.08 17.06 17.02
CA ILE A 473 5.72 18.49 17.12
C ILE A 473 4.34 18.64 17.78
N ILE A 474 3.37 17.86 17.31
CA ILE A 474 2.01 17.87 17.86
C ILE A 474 1.98 17.35 19.31
N ARG A 475 2.74 16.29 19.61
CA ARG A 475 2.81 15.67 20.95
C ARG A 475 3.40 16.62 21.99
N THR A 476 4.40 17.41 21.60
CA THR A 476 5.16 18.31 22.49
C THR A 476 4.64 19.74 22.52
N GLY A 477 3.59 20.05 21.75
CA GLY A 477 2.99 21.38 21.70
C GLY A 477 3.83 22.42 20.94
N HIS A 478 4.71 21.97 20.04
CA HIS A 478 5.58 22.80 19.20
C HIS A 478 6.28 23.91 20.01
N PRO A 479 7.19 23.56 20.94
CA PRO A 479 7.75 24.53 21.87
C PRO A 479 8.51 25.66 21.16
N ASP A 480 8.42 26.87 21.71
CA ASP A 480 9.25 27.99 21.31
C ASP A 480 10.71 27.84 21.80
N PRO A 481 11.64 28.76 21.45
CA PRO A 481 13.03 28.69 21.91
C PRO A 481 13.19 28.68 23.44
N ASP A 482 12.20 29.15 24.19
CA ASP A 482 12.20 29.17 25.66
C ASP A 482 11.56 27.90 26.26
N GLY A 483 11.09 26.96 25.41
CA GLY A 483 10.50 25.69 25.80
C GLY A 483 8.99 25.75 26.10
N ASN A 484 8.34 26.90 25.90
CA ASN A 484 6.90 27.03 26.14
C ASN A 484 6.11 26.48 24.94
N PRO A 485 5.05 25.67 25.18
CA PRO A 485 4.24 25.14 24.09
C PRO A 485 3.53 26.28 23.35
N ARG A 486 3.68 26.33 22.02
CA ARG A 486 2.99 27.31 21.16
C ARG A 486 1.55 26.91 20.87
N VAL A 487 1.25 25.61 20.94
CA VAL A 487 -0.05 25.05 20.63
C VAL A 487 -0.39 23.92 21.59
N ASN A 488 -1.66 23.80 21.94
CA ASN A 488 -2.17 22.67 22.72
C ASN A 488 -3.16 21.88 21.87
N VAL A 489 -2.68 20.81 21.22
CA VAL A 489 -3.51 19.98 20.34
C VAL A 489 -4.23 18.92 21.19
N PRO A 490 -5.58 18.89 21.23
CA PRO A 490 -6.34 17.91 22.00
C PRO A 490 -6.02 16.46 21.60
N ASP A 491 -6.18 15.52 22.53
CA ASP A 491 -5.87 14.08 22.32
C ASP A 491 -6.61 13.48 21.12
N GLU A 492 -7.88 13.85 20.93
CA GLU A 492 -8.70 13.43 19.77
C GLU A 492 -8.08 13.88 18.43
N ASP A 493 -7.53 15.10 18.40
CA ASP A 493 -6.90 15.69 17.23
C ASP A 493 -5.53 15.06 16.97
N ARG A 494 -4.74 14.80 18.04
CA ARG A 494 -3.46 14.08 17.92
C ARG A 494 -3.68 12.69 17.33
N ARG A 495 -4.68 11.96 17.82
CA ARG A 495 -5.01 10.60 17.36
C ARG A 495 -5.43 10.55 15.89
N ARG A 496 -6.12 11.57 15.37
CA ARG A 496 -6.46 11.68 13.94
C ARG A 496 -5.21 11.75 13.06
N VAL A 497 -4.23 12.57 13.46
CA VAL A 497 -2.95 12.70 12.75
C VAL A 497 -2.11 11.42 12.90
N TYR A 498 -2.03 10.84 14.10
CA TYR A 498 -1.29 9.60 14.34
C TYR A 498 -1.83 8.45 13.49
N LEU A 499 -3.14 8.26 13.49
CA LEU A 499 -3.77 7.23 12.67
C LEU A 499 -3.51 7.45 11.18
N TRP A 500 -3.56 8.69 10.67
CA TRP A 500 -3.22 8.95 9.27
C TRP A 500 -1.80 8.50 8.91
N LEU A 501 -0.82 8.84 9.75
CA LEU A 501 0.57 8.40 9.58
C LEU A 501 0.68 6.86 9.65
N ASP A 502 -0.07 6.25 10.58
CA ASP A 502 -0.04 4.81 10.83
C ASP A 502 -0.81 3.98 9.79
N LEU A 503 -1.77 4.60 9.11
CA LEU A 503 -2.41 4.09 7.91
C LEU A 503 -1.52 4.26 6.66
N ASN A 504 -0.27 4.68 6.81
CA ASN A 504 0.65 4.90 5.69
C ASN A 504 0.21 6.04 4.76
N VAL A 505 -0.23 7.14 5.38
CA VAL A 505 -0.53 8.45 4.76
C VAL A 505 -1.46 8.41 3.53
N PRO A 506 -2.63 7.73 3.56
CA PRO A 506 -3.61 7.87 2.47
C PRO A 506 -4.12 9.31 2.40
N TYR A 507 -4.42 9.79 1.19
CA TYR A 507 -5.12 11.07 0.97
C TYR A 507 -6.59 10.86 0.65
N TYR A 508 -6.88 10.06 -0.37
CA TYR A 508 -8.25 9.78 -0.81
C TYR A 508 -8.83 8.57 -0.09
N GLY A 509 -10.02 8.73 0.49
CA GLY A 509 -10.78 7.64 1.12
C GLY A 509 -11.46 6.68 0.13
N THR A 510 -11.35 6.92 -1.17
CA THR A 510 -11.95 6.07 -2.22
C THR A 510 -11.09 6.03 -3.47
N SER A 511 -11.19 4.95 -4.23
CA SER A 511 -10.65 4.86 -5.58
C SER A 511 -11.57 5.50 -6.63
N SER A 512 -12.85 5.70 -6.33
CA SER A 512 -13.78 6.31 -7.29
C SER A 512 -13.31 7.70 -7.71
N SER A 513 -13.52 8.02 -9.00
CA SER A 513 -13.12 9.30 -9.57
C SER A 513 -14.02 9.72 -10.72
N ASN A 514 -14.43 10.99 -10.68
CA ASN A 514 -15.12 11.67 -11.78
C ASN A 514 -14.16 12.12 -12.90
N HIS A 515 -12.89 11.70 -12.85
CA HIS A 515 -11.84 12.17 -13.76
C HIS A 515 -10.91 11.04 -14.23
N LYS A 516 -11.47 9.85 -14.49
CA LYS A 516 -10.74 8.62 -14.84
C LYS A 516 -9.65 8.83 -15.90
N ALA A 517 -9.93 9.70 -16.87
CA ALA A 517 -9.07 10.04 -18.00
C ALA A 517 -7.82 10.89 -17.69
N ARG A 518 -7.79 11.60 -16.55
CA ARG A 518 -6.72 12.56 -16.20
C ARG A 518 -5.52 11.84 -15.56
N LEU A 519 -4.38 12.51 -15.43
CA LEU A 519 -3.22 11.97 -14.69
C LEU A 519 -3.63 11.54 -13.27
N GLY A 520 -3.27 10.32 -12.89
CA GLY A 520 -3.68 9.66 -11.65
C GLY A 520 -5.19 9.52 -11.48
N SER A 521 -5.97 9.74 -12.53
CA SER A 521 -7.40 9.97 -12.46
C SER A 521 -7.80 11.13 -11.53
N ARG A 522 -6.91 12.11 -11.29
CA ARG A 522 -7.11 13.21 -10.31
C ARG A 522 -6.61 14.58 -10.75
N ARG A 523 -5.60 14.69 -11.61
CA ARG A 523 -4.85 15.95 -11.80
C ARG A 523 -5.68 17.08 -12.40
N MET A 524 -5.74 18.20 -11.69
CA MET A 524 -6.35 19.45 -12.12
C MET A 524 -5.27 20.47 -12.46
N MET A 525 -4.80 20.49 -13.70
CA MET A 525 -3.86 21.51 -14.16
C MET A 525 -4.48 22.28 -15.35
N PRO A 526 -4.52 23.62 -15.31
CA PRO A 526 -4.99 24.39 -16.45
C PRO A 526 -3.99 24.34 -17.62
N LEU A 527 -4.47 24.01 -18.82
CA LEU A 527 -3.63 23.82 -20.00
C LEU A 527 -2.87 25.10 -20.42
N ALA A 528 -3.50 26.26 -20.25
CA ALA A 528 -2.94 27.55 -20.68
C ALA A 528 -2.09 28.25 -19.60
N LEU A 529 -1.94 27.66 -18.41
CA LEU A 529 -1.26 28.33 -17.29
C LEU A 529 0.22 28.58 -17.61
N GLU A 530 0.94 27.53 -18.02
CA GLU A 530 2.39 27.61 -18.22
C GLU A 530 2.77 28.60 -19.33
N SER A 531 2.09 28.56 -20.47
CA SER A 531 2.34 29.49 -21.58
C SER A 531 2.00 30.93 -21.21
N THR A 532 0.92 31.14 -20.44
CA THR A 532 0.54 32.47 -19.94
C THR A 532 1.56 33.00 -18.94
N LEU A 533 2.01 32.17 -17.99
CA LEU A 533 3.05 32.55 -17.02
C LEU A 533 4.35 32.92 -17.72
N LYS A 534 4.77 32.14 -18.73
CA LYS A 534 5.99 32.43 -19.49
C LYS A 534 5.91 33.77 -20.24
N ASP A 535 4.77 34.09 -20.85
CA ASP A 535 4.53 35.38 -21.51
C ASP A 535 4.55 36.57 -20.54
N VAL A 536 3.88 36.45 -19.39
CA VAL A 536 3.87 37.53 -18.39
C VAL A 536 5.26 37.71 -17.76
N ALA A 537 5.92 36.60 -17.42
CA ALA A 537 7.26 36.62 -16.83
C ALA A 537 8.30 37.25 -17.75
N SER A 538 8.27 36.95 -19.06
CA SER A 538 9.24 37.51 -20.02
C SER A 538 9.13 39.03 -20.15
N ARG A 539 7.93 39.60 -19.94
CA ARG A 539 7.69 41.05 -20.02
C ARG A 539 7.91 41.78 -18.70
N ARG A 540 7.59 41.14 -17.57
CA ARG A 540 7.44 41.84 -16.27
C ARG A 540 8.36 41.34 -15.16
N CYS A 541 8.91 40.14 -15.29
CA CYS A 541 9.70 39.50 -14.25
C CYS A 541 11.14 39.18 -14.71
N ALA A 542 11.43 39.31 -16.00
CA ALA A 542 12.69 38.88 -16.61
C ALA A 542 13.93 39.58 -16.03
N SER A 543 13.80 40.82 -15.55
CA SER A 543 14.92 41.55 -14.93
C SER A 543 15.40 40.96 -13.60
N CYS A 544 14.58 40.13 -12.94
CA CYS A 544 14.93 39.45 -11.68
C CYS A 544 15.01 37.93 -11.82
N HIS A 545 14.46 37.37 -12.91
CA HIS A 545 14.25 35.94 -13.10
C HIS A 545 14.65 35.51 -14.52
N GLU A 546 15.94 35.60 -14.84
CA GLU A 546 16.50 35.19 -16.14
C GLU A 546 16.24 33.70 -16.44
N ASP A 547 16.24 32.85 -15.42
CA ASP A 547 15.99 31.40 -15.51
C ASP A 547 14.51 31.00 -15.28
N GLY A 548 13.60 31.98 -15.25
CA GLY A 548 12.17 31.77 -15.03
C GLY A 548 11.71 32.01 -13.58
N ILE A 549 10.39 32.15 -13.40
CA ILE A 549 9.80 32.50 -12.09
C ILE A 549 9.81 31.31 -11.12
N PRO A 550 10.20 31.50 -9.85
CA PRO A 550 10.10 30.46 -8.83
C PRO A 550 8.65 30.00 -8.63
N GLN A 551 8.44 28.68 -8.74
CA GLN A 551 7.15 28.05 -8.49
C GLN A 551 7.29 26.98 -7.41
N LYS A 552 6.22 26.79 -6.63
CA LYS A 552 6.09 25.61 -5.76
C LYS A 552 5.90 24.38 -6.65
N PHE A 553 6.25 23.20 -6.15
CA PHE A 553 6.06 21.92 -6.84
C PHE A 553 4.59 21.47 -6.94
N TYR A 554 3.68 22.25 -6.35
CA TYR A 554 2.23 22.14 -6.45
C TYR A 554 1.64 23.47 -6.95
N THR A 555 0.44 23.41 -7.49
CA THR A 555 -0.33 24.59 -7.90
C THR A 555 -1.67 24.57 -7.21
N ARG A 556 -2.02 25.63 -6.46
CA ARG A 556 -3.37 25.82 -5.90
C ARG A 556 -4.36 26.01 -7.04
N VAL A 557 -5.40 25.19 -7.07
CA VAL A 557 -6.39 25.20 -8.15
C VAL A 557 -7.68 25.88 -7.75
N GLU A 558 -8.13 25.71 -6.50
CA GLU A 558 -9.39 26.32 -6.02
C GLU A 558 -9.21 27.81 -5.69
N LYS A 559 -8.10 28.16 -5.04
CA LYS A 559 -7.73 29.53 -4.68
C LYS A 559 -6.47 29.96 -5.42
N PRO A 560 -6.53 30.14 -6.76
CA PRO A 560 -5.33 30.38 -7.56
C PRO A 560 -4.61 31.68 -7.19
N GLN A 561 -5.31 32.68 -6.65
CA GLN A 561 -4.74 33.94 -6.16
C GLN A 561 -3.72 33.76 -5.01
N HIS A 562 -3.74 32.63 -4.31
CA HIS A 562 -2.80 32.30 -3.24
C HIS A 562 -1.52 31.60 -3.76
N ASN A 563 -1.40 31.34 -5.05
CA ASN A 563 -0.15 30.82 -5.61
C ASN A 563 0.97 31.87 -5.53
N SER A 564 2.20 31.44 -5.27
CA SER A 564 3.36 32.34 -5.11
C SER A 564 3.58 33.25 -6.31
N PHE A 565 3.34 32.75 -7.53
CA PHE A 565 3.48 33.52 -8.78
C PHE A 565 2.43 34.64 -8.97
N LEU A 566 1.38 34.69 -8.13
CA LEU A 566 0.42 35.79 -8.06
C LEU A 566 0.58 36.59 -6.76
N LEU A 567 0.86 35.91 -5.65
CA LEU A 567 0.91 36.48 -4.31
C LEU A 567 2.22 37.26 -4.04
N ALA A 568 3.37 36.77 -4.49
CA ALA A 568 4.67 37.44 -4.36
C ALA A 568 4.77 38.77 -5.15
N PRO A 569 4.37 38.82 -6.43
CA PRO A 569 4.46 40.05 -7.23
C PRO A 569 3.37 41.10 -6.94
N LEU A 570 2.30 40.75 -6.24
CA LEU A 570 1.19 41.67 -5.93
C LEU A 570 1.56 42.62 -4.78
N ALA A 571 1.18 43.88 -4.90
CA ALA A 571 1.40 44.90 -3.88
C ALA A 571 0.77 44.53 -2.52
N SER A 572 1.46 44.83 -1.42
CA SER A 572 0.96 44.53 -0.07
C SER A 572 -0.38 45.22 0.21
N LYS A 573 -0.56 46.46 -0.28
CA LYS A 573 -1.83 47.21 -0.17
C LYS A 573 -3.01 46.58 -0.92
N ALA A 574 -2.73 45.70 -1.89
CA ALA A 574 -3.72 44.97 -2.66
C ALA A 574 -3.88 43.52 -2.15
N GLY A 575 -3.34 43.20 -0.97
CA GLY A 575 -3.41 41.88 -0.38
C GLY A 575 -2.36 40.89 -0.92
N GLY A 576 -1.31 41.37 -1.59
CA GLY A 576 -0.13 40.58 -1.94
C GLY A 576 0.91 40.52 -0.81
N THR A 577 2.02 39.86 -1.06
CA THR A 577 3.18 39.79 -0.14
C THR A 577 4.34 40.70 -0.57
N GLN A 578 4.30 41.25 -1.79
CA GLN A 578 5.33 42.15 -2.36
C GLN A 578 6.77 41.64 -2.15
N ARG A 579 6.99 40.32 -2.27
CA ARG A 579 8.31 39.71 -2.05
C ARG A 579 9.31 40.02 -3.18
N CYS A 580 8.86 40.62 -4.28
CA CYS A 580 9.71 41.09 -5.39
C CYS A 580 10.45 42.41 -5.09
N GLY A 581 10.30 42.98 -3.88
CA GLY A 581 10.83 44.31 -3.53
C GLY A 581 9.87 45.41 -3.95
N GLU A 582 9.65 45.55 -5.26
CA GLU A 582 8.63 46.44 -5.85
C GLU A 582 7.43 45.63 -6.36
N PRO A 583 6.21 46.18 -6.30
CA PRO A 583 5.02 45.51 -6.79
C PRO A 583 5.05 45.41 -8.32
N VAL A 584 5.10 44.19 -8.84
CA VAL A 584 4.90 43.93 -10.27
C VAL A 584 3.44 44.17 -10.62
N PHE A 585 2.50 43.71 -9.79
CA PHE A 585 1.07 44.00 -9.93
C PHE A 585 0.63 45.00 -8.86
N LEU A 586 0.10 46.16 -9.26
CA LEU A 586 -0.33 47.20 -8.33
C LEU A 586 -1.65 46.88 -7.63
N SER A 587 -2.51 46.12 -8.30
CA SER A 587 -3.81 45.69 -7.79
C SER A 587 -4.28 44.40 -8.45
N THR A 588 -5.35 43.81 -7.92
CA THR A 588 -5.99 42.61 -8.48
C THR A 588 -6.63 42.84 -9.84
N GLU A 589 -6.85 44.08 -10.25
CA GLU A 589 -7.44 44.46 -11.54
C GLU A 589 -6.41 44.53 -12.67
N ASP A 590 -5.12 44.32 -12.38
CA ASP A 590 -4.07 44.33 -13.39
C ASP A 590 -4.39 43.32 -14.52
N PRO A 591 -4.32 43.73 -15.81
CA PRO A 591 -4.70 42.87 -16.93
C PRO A 591 -3.94 41.55 -16.99
N ASP A 592 -2.64 41.53 -16.65
CA ASP A 592 -1.85 40.29 -16.66
C ASP A 592 -2.16 39.41 -15.45
N TYR A 593 -2.40 40.01 -14.28
CA TYR A 593 -2.87 39.29 -13.09
C TYR A 593 -4.19 38.56 -13.38
N GLN A 594 -5.16 39.29 -13.97
CA GLN A 594 -6.45 38.74 -14.38
C GLN A 594 -6.31 37.69 -15.49
N ARG A 595 -5.39 37.89 -16.43
CA ARG A 595 -5.12 36.92 -17.50
C ARG A 595 -4.61 35.59 -16.93
N ILE A 596 -3.71 35.63 -15.94
CA ILE A 596 -3.24 34.41 -15.26
C ILE A 596 -4.39 33.75 -14.51
N LEU A 597 -5.18 34.50 -13.72
CA LEU A 597 -6.32 33.95 -12.98
C LEU A 597 -7.34 33.27 -13.88
N LYS A 598 -7.69 33.89 -15.02
CA LYS A 598 -8.66 33.35 -15.99
C LYS A 598 -8.24 32.01 -16.58
N THR A 599 -6.95 31.65 -16.53
CA THR A 599 -6.52 30.31 -16.96
C THR A 599 -7.16 29.19 -16.14
N PHE A 600 -7.58 29.46 -14.90
CA PHE A 600 -8.21 28.49 -14.00
C PHE A 600 -9.72 28.32 -14.21
N ASP A 601 -10.40 29.25 -14.90
CA ASP A 601 -11.85 29.20 -15.13
C ASP A 601 -12.36 27.86 -15.70
N PRO A 602 -11.68 27.23 -16.68
CA PRO A 602 -12.08 25.92 -17.19
C PRO A 602 -12.00 24.82 -16.13
N ILE A 603 -11.00 24.86 -15.25
CA ILE A 603 -10.84 23.90 -14.15
C ILE A 603 -11.91 24.11 -13.09
N HIS A 604 -12.22 25.36 -12.73
CA HIS A 604 -13.31 25.67 -11.80
C HIS A 604 -14.67 25.24 -12.34
N ARG A 605 -14.94 25.45 -13.63
CA ARG A 605 -16.16 24.95 -14.27
C ARG A 605 -16.23 23.41 -14.18
N LEU A 606 -15.14 22.74 -14.55
CA LEU A 606 -15.05 21.28 -14.50
C LEU A 606 -15.33 20.76 -13.09
N LEU A 607 -14.75 21.37 -12.05
CA LEU A 607 -14.91 20.92 -10.67
C LEU A 607 -16.31 21.18 -10.09
N ARG A 608 -17.01 22.21 -10.58
CA ARG A 608 -18.43 22.43 -10.24
C ARG A 608 -19.33 21.35 -10.83
N GLU A 609 -19.06 20.93 -12.07
CA GLU A 609 -19.84 19.91 -12.78
C GLU A 609 -19.48 18.49 -12.36
N ARG A 610 -18.19 18.25 -12.11
CA ARG A 610 -17.59 16.95 -11.80
C ARG A 610 -16.60 17.14 -10.65
N PRO A 611 -17.08 17.12 -9.39
CA PRO A 611 -16.21 17.35 -8.23
C PRO A 611 -15.15 16.25 -8.07
N ARG A 612 -14.02 16.59 -7.48
CA ARG A 612 -12.97 15.64 -7.07
C ARG A 612 -13.37 14.95 -5.76
N ALA A 613 -12.85 13.75 -5.49
CA ALA A 613 -13.30 12.93 -4.36
C ALA A 613 -12.98 13.47 -2.96
N ASP A 614 -12.15 14.49 -2.87
CA ASP A 614 -11.83 15.23 -1.64
C ASP A 614 -12.67 16.51 -1.48
N MET A 615 -13.60 16.79 -2.40
CA MET A 615 -14.57 17.88 -2.27
C MET A 615 -15.82 17.40 -1.53
N THR A 616 -16.39 18.25 -0.67
CA THR A 616 -17.62 17.95 0.09
C THR A 616 -18.84 17.72 -0.80
N THR A 617 -18.82 18.25 -2.03
CA THR A 617 -19.87 18.07 -3.05
C THR A 617 -19.70 16.80 -3.88
N TYR A 618 -18.69 15.97 -3.59
CA TYR A 618 -18.42 14.77 -4.35
C TYR A 618 -19.57 13.77 -4.26
N GLN A 619 -20.04 13.36 -5.43
CA GLN A 619 -20.84 12.17 -5.65
C GLN A 619 -20.18 11.39 -6.77
N ASP A 620 -20.15 10.07 -6.63
CA ASP A 620 -19.61 9.21 -7.68
C ASP A 620 -20.55 9.26 -8.88
N LEU A 621 -20.11 9.93 -9.94
CA LEU A 621 -20.87 10.01 -11.18
C LEU A 621 -20.59 8.70 -11.92
N CYS A 622 -21.51 7.73 -11.79
CA CYS A 622 -21.51 6.54 -12.63
C CYS A 622 -21.49 6.98 -14.10
N GLU A 623 -20.32 6.97 -14.72
CA GLU A 623 -20.22 7.11 -16.17
C GLU A 623 -20.90 5.88 -16.75
N SER A 624 -22.09 6.04 -17.35
CA SER A 624 -22.63 5.04 -18.26
C SER A 624 -21.51 4.70 -19.25
N PRO A 625 -21.18 3.42 -19.48
CA PRO A 625 -20.20 3.07 -20.48
C PRO A 625 -20.66 3.73 -21.79
N ALA A 626 -19.87 4.68 -22.29
CA ALA A 626 -20.10 5.22 -23.61
C ALA A 626 -20.03 4.03 -24.57
N ILE A 627 -21.18 3.70 -25.18
CA ILE A 627 -21.37 2.62 -26.15
C ILE A 627 -20.45 2.82 -27.35
#